data_AF-A0A821RUF7-F1
#
_entry.id   AF-A0A821RUF7-F1
#
_cell.length_a   1.000
_cell.length_b   1.000
_cell.length_c   1.000
_cell.angle_alpha   90.00
_cell.angle_beta   90.00
_cell.angle_gamma   90.00
#
_symmetry.space_group_name_H-M   'P 1'
#
loop_
_entity.id
_entity.type
_entity.pdbx_description
1 polymer ?
#
loop_
_entity_poly.entity_id
_entity_poly.type
_entity_poly.pdbx_seq_one_letter_code
_entity_poly.pdbx_strand_id
1 'polypeptide(L)'
;HLGRAHKFTDFLYPSQRPTKQLPEEETLSVSGQNKKALDTAAIQAIIEDSHAFNIFRKSGMQKFLSLATPGYRGPNRKTVVKRLKSMYK
;
A
#
# COMPACT_ATOMS: atom_id res chain seq x y z
N HIS A 1 -12.95 -21.74 -47.20
CA HIS A 1 -12.94 -22.69 -46.06
C HIS A 1 -12.81 -21.91 -44.75
N LEU A 2 -13.89 -21.79 -43.96
CA LEU A 2 -13.91 -21.06 -42.70
C LEU A 2 -13.81 -22.04 -41.53
N GLY A 3 -12.58 -22.41 -41.15
CA GLY A 3 -12.31 -23.13 -39.91
C GLY A 3 -12.08 -22.14 -38.77
N ARG A 4 -13.12 -21.77 -38.04
CA ARG A 4 -12.97 -20.96 -36.82
C ARG A 4 -12.43 -21.86 -35.73
N ALA A 5 -11.16 -21.68 -35.37
CA ALA A 5 -10.55 -22.39 -34.24
C ALA A 5 -11.27 -21.98 -32.94
N HIS A 6 -11.97 -22.92 -32.33
CA HIS A 6 -12.54 -22.75 -30.99
C HIS A 6 -11.39 -22.76 -29.97
N LYS A 7 -11.42 -21.80 -29.03
CA LYS A 7 -10.41 -21.75 -27.98
C LYS A 7 -10.80 -22.77 -26.91
N PHE A 8 -9.83 -23.49 -26.37
CA PHE A 8 -10.05 -24.51 -25.32
C PHE A 8 -10.87 -23.98 -24.12
N THR A 9 -10.77 -22.68 -23.84
CA THR A 9 -11.54 -21.98 -22.81
C THR A 9 -13.05 -22.02 -23.00
N ASP A 10 -13.53 -22.29 -24.22
CA ASP A 10 -14.95 -22.35 -24.54
C ASP A 10 -15.62 -23.61 -23.96
N PHE A 11 -14.83 -24.65 -23.65
CA PHE A 11 -15.30 -25.93 -23.12
C PHE A 11 -15.17 -26.06 -21.59
N LEU A 12 -14.63 -25.03 -20.92
CA LEU A 12 -14.48 -25.05 -19.46
C LEU A 12 -15.79 -24.66 -18.76
N TYR A 13 -16.16 -25.45 -17.75
CA TYR A 13 -17.24 -25.09 -16.83
C TYR A 13 -16.93 -23.76 -16.13
N PRO A 14 -17.94 -22.95 -15.76
CA PRO A 14 -17.74 -21.67 -15.08
C PRO A 14 -16.81 -21.76 -13.85
N SER A 15 -16.82 -22.89 -13.13
CA SER A 15 -15.96 -23.19 -11.98
C SER A 15 -14.50 -23.50 -12.31
N GLN A 16 -14.21 -23.87 -13.56
CA GLN A 16 -12.86 -24.21 -14.06
C GLN A 16 -12.24 -23.09 -14.88
N ARG A 17 -13.00 -22.04 -15.16
CA ARG A 17 -12.43 -20.83 -15.76
C ARG A 17 -11.45 -20.27 -14.75
N PRO A 18 -10.21 -19.95 -15.15
CA PRO A 18 -9.30 -19.23 -14.27
C PRO A 18 -10.06 -17.99 -13.82
N THR A 19 -10.33 -17.91 -12.52
CA THR A 19 -11.08 -16.83 -11.91
C THR A 19 -10.39 -15.56 -12.38
N LYS A 20 -11.03 -14.82 -13.30
CA LYS A 20 -10.59 -13.48 -13.62
C LYS A 20 -10.59 -12.79 -12.27
N GLN A 21 -9.39 -12.50 -11.77
CA GLN A 21 -9.18 -11.81 -10.52
C GLN A 21 -10.21 -10.68 -10.51
N LEU A 22 -11.09 -10.68 -9.50
CA LEU A 22 -11.95 -9.53 -9.23
C LEU A 22 -11.06 -8.29 -9.36
N PRO A 23 -11.54 -7.21 -10.00
CA PRO A 23 -10.73 -6.04 -10.25
C PRO A 23 -10.05 -5.68 -8.95
N GLU A 24 -8.72 -5.87 -8.94
CA GLU A 24 -7.88 -5.54 -7.81
C GLU A 24 -8.30 -4.14 -7.41
N GLU A 25 -8.79 -3.97 -6.18
CA GLU A 25 -9.12 -2.66 -5.62
C GLU A 25 -8.06 -1.71 -6.13
N GLU A 26 -8.45 -0.75 -6.98
CA GLU A 26 -7.53 0.18 -7.61
C GLU A 26 -6.62 0.65 -6.50
N THR A 27 -5.39 0.16 -6.48
CA THR A 27 -4.48 0.45 -5.38
C THR A 27 -4.23 1.93 -5.53
N LEU A 28 -4.97 2.73 -4.75
CA LEU A 28 -4.95 4.17 -4.79
C LEU A 28 -3.52 4.56 -4.43
N SER A 29 -2.72 4.69 -5.48
CA SER A 29 -1.29 4.90 -5.38
C SER A 29 -1.13 6.34 -4.96
N VAL A 30 -0.89 6.55 -3.67
CA VAL A 30 -0.58 7.87 -3.12
C VAL A 30 0.55 8.46 -3.96
N SER A 31 0.30 9.62 -4.56
CA SER A 31 1.29 10.29 -5.42
C SER A 31 2.61 10.46 -4.67
N GLY A 32 3.73 10.37 -5.39
CA GLY A 32 5.07 10.40 -4.77
C GLY A 32 5.32 11.67 -3.95
N GLN A 33 4.73 12.81 -4.34
CA GLN A 33 4.80 14.06 -3.59
C GLN A 33 3.97 14.00 -2.29
N ASN A 34 2.75 13.50 -2.35
CA ASN A 34 1.88 13.35 -1.18
C ASN A 34 2.47 12.39 -0.15
N LYS A 35 3.10 11.31 -0.61
CA LYS A 35 3.78 10.34 0.26
C LYS A 35 4.92 10.98 1.07
N LYS A 36 5.72 11.86 0.46
CA LYS A 36 6.82 12.54 1.18
C LYS A 36 6.29 13.47 2.27
N ALA A 37 5.21 14.20 1.98
CA ALA A 37 4.56 15.08 2.96
C ALA A 37 4.02 14.26 4.15
N LEU A 38 3.31 13.16 3.87
CA LEU A 38 2.81 12.24 4.90
C LEU A 38 3.92 11.62 5.73
N ASP A 39 5.00 11.14 5.09
CA ASP A 39 6.15 10.58 5.82
C ASP A 39 6.81 11.64 6.71
N THR A 40 6.86 12.89 6.28
CA THR A 40 7.43 13.99 7.08
C THR A 40 6.56 14.27 8.31
N ALA A 41 5.25 14.41 8.13
CA ALA A 41 4.30 14.61 9.22
C ALA A 41 4.29 13.41 10.19
N ALA A 42 4.35 12.19 9.68
CA ALA A 42 4.39 10.97 10.49
C ALA A 42 5.69 10.88 11.33
N ILE A 43 6.83 11.25 10.76
CA ILE A 43 8.10 11.29 11.52
C ILE A 43 8.05 12.39 12.59
N GLN A 44 7.47 13.54 12.27
CA GLN A 44 7.31 14.64 13.23
C GLN A 44 6.47 14.19 14.44
N ALA A 45 5.30 13.58 14.20
CA ALA A 45 4.45 13.05 15.25
C ALA A 45 5.17 11.99 16.13
N ILE A 46 6.02 11.15 15.53
CA ILE A 46 6.82 10.19 16.32
C ILE A 46 7.75 10.90 17.31
N ILE A 47 8.34 12.02 16.89
CA ILE A 47 9.31 12.76 17.69
C ILE A 47 8.60 13.57 18.77
N GLU A 48 7.57 14.34 18.40
CA GLU A 48 6.84 15.24 19.28
C GLU A 48 6.08 14.46 20.37
N ASP A 49 5.39 13.39 19.99
CA ASP A 49 4.58 12.57 20.91
C ASP A 49 5.35 11.40 21.53
N SER A 50 6.67 11.33 21.29
CA SER A 50 7.56 10.27 21.81
C SER A 50 7.05 8.85 21.53
N HIS A 51 6.53 8.61 20.31
CA HIS A 51 6.01 7.31 19.93
C HIS A 51 7.09 6.31 19.51
N ALA A 52 6.73 5.02 19.56
CA ALA A 52 7.58 3.96 19.02
C ALA A 52 7.79 4.12 17.50
N PHE A 53 9.00 3.89 17.01
CA PHE A 53 9.35 4.06 15.58
C PHE A 53 8.57 3.15 14.61
N ASN A 54 7.90 2.13 15.14
CA ASN A 54 7.07 1.20 14.36
C ASN A 54 5.56 1.43 14.57
N ILE A 55 5.14 2.52 15.21
CA ILE A 55 3.73 2.78 15.54
C ILE A 55 2.83 2.71 14.31
N PHE A 56 3.23 3.35 13.21
CA PHE A 56 2.47 3.33 11.96
C PHE A 56 2.38 1.95 11.32
N ARG A 57 3.22 0.98 11.70
CA ARG A 57 3.19 -0.40 11.19
C ARG A 57 2.37 -1.36 12.07
N LYS A 58 1.87 -0.90 13.22
CA LYS A 58 0.99 -1.71 14.07
C LYS A 58 -0.34 -1.94 13.37
N SER A 59 -0.93 -3.11 13.56
CA SER A 59 -2.16 -3.52 12.87
C SER A 59 -3.32 -2.54 13.10
N GLY A 60 -3.51 -2.04 14.32
CA GLY A 60 -4.53 -1.03 14.62
C GLY A 60 -4.31 0.28 13.86
N MET A 61 -3.07 0.77 13.83
CA MET A 61 -2.74 1.99 13.10
C MET A 61 -2.85 1.80 11.58
N GLN A 62 -2.47 0.65 11.05
CA GLN A 62 -2.64 0.33 9.63
C GLN A 62 -4.12 0.32 9.22
N LYS A 63 -5.03 -0.20 10.07
CA LYS A 63 -6.48 -0.12 9.83
C LYS A 63 -6.98 1.33 9.80
N PHE A 64 -6.48 2.17 10.69
CA PHE A 64 -6.81 3.59 10.69
C PHE A 64 -6.31 4.28 9.40
N LEU A 65 -5.05 4.06 9.02
CA LEU A 65 -4.45 4.64 7.81
C LEU A 65 -5.14 4.16 6.54
N SER A 66 -5.57 2.89 6.46
CA SER A 66 -6.27 2.39 5.27
C SER A 66 -7.60 3.09 5.04
N LEU A 67 -8.28 3.54 6.11
CA LEU A 67 -9.51 4.30 6.00
C LEU A 67 -9.25 5.78 5.72
N ALA A 68 -8.25 6.38 6.38
CA ALA A 68 -7.95 7.81 6.25
C ALA A 68 -7.22 8.15 4.95
N THR A 69 -6.30 7.29 4.49
CA THR A 69 -5.47 7.52 3.31
C THR A 69 -5.14 6.19 2.64
N PRO A 70 -6.06 5.67 1.80
CA PRO A 70 -5.87 4.41 1.08
C PRO A 70 -4.52 4.37 0.36
N GLY A 71 -3.82 3.24 0.46
CA GLY A 71 -2.50 3.03 -0.14
C GLY A 71 -1.31 3.57 0.66
N TYR A 72 -1.52 4.39 1.71
CA TYR A 72 -0.45 4.82 2.60
C TYR A 72 -0.19 3.80 3.72
N ARG A 73 1.10 3.47 3.97
CA ARG A 73 1.51 2.49 5.00
C ARG A 73 2.44 3.06 6.08
N GLY A 74 2.65 4.37 6.11
CA GLY A 74 3.59 4.99 7.05
C GLY A 74 5.07 4.83 6.67
N PRO A 75 5.95 5.60 7.32
CA PRO A 75 7.38 5.56 7.08
C PRO A 75 7.99 4.23 7.56
N ASN A 76 9.10 3.82 6.93
CA ASN A 76 9.90 2.69 7.40
C ASN A 76 10.83 3.14 8.54
N ARG A 77 11.18 2.22 9.46
CA ARG A 77 12.14 2.49 10.55
C ARG A 77 13.46 3.07 10.02
N LYS A 78 13.96 2.57 8.88
CA LYS A 78 15.17 3.12 8.23
C LYS A 78 15.01 4.59 7.85
N THR A 79 13.84 4.99 7.37
CA THR A 79 13.51 6.38 7.01
C THR A 79 13.47 7.27 8.25
N VAL A 80 12.82 6.81 9.32
CA VAL A 80 12.76 7.52 10.61
C VAL A 80 14.18 7.75 11.15
N VAL A 81 15.00 6.69 11.24
CA VAL A 81 16.38 6.78 11.75
C VAL A 81 17.24 7.68 10.88
N LYS A 82 17.12 7.61 9.54
CA LYS A 82 17.84 8.49 8.63
C LYS A 82 17.48 9.97 8.87
N ARG A 83 16.21 10.27 9.13
CA ARG A 83 15.75 11.64 9.40
C ARG A 83 16.25 12.14 10.75
N LEU A 84 16.16 11.33 11.80
CA LEU A 84 16.71 11.65 13.13
C LEU A 84 18.21 11.95 13.05
N LYS A 85 18.99 11.09 12.37
CA LYS A 85 20.42 11.31 12.13
C LYS A 85 20.73 12.60 11.37
N SER A 86 19.78 13.14 10.62
CA SER A 86 19.95 14.40 9.90
C SER A 86 19.60 15.62 10.76
N MET A 87 18.76 15.46 11.79
CA MET A 87 18.31 16.57 12.63
C MET A 87 19.26 16.84 13.80
N TYR A 88 19.86 15.79 14.36
CA TYR A 88 20.71 15.86 15.54
C TYR A 88 22.19 15.62 15.22
N LYS A 89 22.63 16.06 14.04
CA LYS A 89 24.01 15.93 13.57
C LYS A 89 24.77 17.23 13.71
#